data_AF-A0A6J1WQ49-F1
#
_entry.id   AF-A0A6J1WQ49-F1
#
_cell.length_a   1.000
_cell.length_b   1.000
_cell.length_c   1.000
_cell.angle_alpha   90.00
_cell.angle_beta   90.00
_cell.angle_gamma   90.00
#
_symmetry.space_group_name_H-M   'P 1'
#
loop_
_entity.id
_entity.type
_entity.pdbx_description
1 polymer ?
#
loop_
_entity_poly.entity_id
_entity_poly.type
_entity_poly.pdbx_seq_one_letter_code
_entity_poly.pdbx_strand_id
1 'polypeptide(L)'
;MIIISRHIMMDSINLFRPNYMSIWKKLFSVPIPCLCQCSQLYYGSKTRVASKSKGSIENGSDGVHKDKIISLLNFQTAEDALPFYKLPIKTLLHVYKTTKNDENNLYCKNRLYYISSQLNYPTALLSSKLARRTFIYSLSFNWLKSSLEVLLEMGVSADRIVRDLWVLKYHSTTIRERLQRIKDMDIDILYPWMVRCSEDILNRYVQICQETKNILGETKSTQIYLANRLNISSKDVEEMCLRIPALKTIRVTKVKHFLDFLEKEGFELEDIASKPRILSASPKTVEKRLTQLRELGMKQINLNILCRSKKDYKKYFESMASIRKKEHNT
;
A
#
# COMPACT_ATOMS: atom_id res chain seq x y z
N MET A 1 43.58 -24.08 9.42
CA MET A 1 43.22 -24.35 8.01
C MET A 1 42.16 -25.45 8.03
N ILE A 2 40.89 -25.08 8.14
CA ILE A 2 39.77 -26.03 8.29
C ILE A 2 38.67 -25.60 7.32
N ILE A 3 38.41 -26.47 6.35
CA ILE A 3 37.27 -26.43 5.45
C ILE A 3 36.12 -27.11 6.20
N ILE A 4 35.00 -26.39 6.41
CA ILE A 4 33.73 -27.03 6.76
C ILE A 4 32.69 -26.59 5.73
N SER A 5 32.20 -27.61 5.02
CA SER A 5 31.19 -27.54 3.97
C SER A 5 29.86 -26.97 4.45
N ARG A 6 29.31 -26.12 3.58
CA ARG A 6 27.93 -25.64 3.58
C ARG A 6 26.95 -26.78 3.32
N HIS A 7 25.99 -27.03 4.22
CA HIS A 7 24.59 -27.32 3.85
C HIS A 7 23.63 -27.25 5.04
N ILE A 8 22.41 -26.74 4.74
CA ILE A 8 21.13 -26.82 5.48
C ILE A 8 20.85 -25.70 6.52
N MET A 9 20.13 -24.67 6.05
CA MET A 9 18.87 -24.19 6.65
C MET A 9 18.12 -23.34 5.62
N MET A 10 17.37 -24.01 4.74
CA MET A 10 16.11 -23.47 4.24
C MET A 10 15.07 -23.82 5.30
N ASP A 11 14.45 -22.81 5.91
CA ASP A 11 13.02 -22.84 6.24
C ASP A 11 12.59 -21.51 6.88
N SER A 12 11.38 -21.08 6.52
CA SER A 12 10.60 -19.99 7.13
C SER A 12 10.79 -18.55 6.60
N ILE A 13 10.55 -18.32 5.30
CA ILE A 13 10.04 -17.02 4.82
C ILE A 13 8.54 -17.15 4.58
N ASN A 14 7.79 -17.12 5.69
CA ASN A 14 6.34 -16.99 5.69
C ASN A 14 5.98 -15.83 6.61
N LEU A 15 6.01 -14.59 6.11
CA LEU A 15 5.57 -13.41 6.85
C LEU A 15 4.65 -12.54 6.01
N PHE A 16 3.39 -12.98 6.00
CA PHE A 16 2.21 -12.20 6.31
C PHE A 16 2.25 -10.67 6.12
N ARG A 17 1.50 -10.24 5.09
CA ARG A 17 0.56 -9.12 5.06
C ARG A 17 0.80 -7.96 6.05
N PRO A 18 1.34 -6.84 5.57
CA PRO A 18 0.93 -5.55 6.09
C PRO A 18 -0.46 -5.22 5.52
N ASN A 19 -1.42 -5.00 6.42
CA ASN A 19 -2.78 -4.53 6.12
C ASN A 19 -2.72 -3.07 5.63
N TYR A 20 -2.18 -2.86 4.44
CA TYR A 20 -2.09 -1.58 3.74
C TYR A 20 -3.44 -1.17 3.12
N MET A 21 -4.59 -1.71 3.54
CA MET A 21 -5.89 -1.33 2.97
C MET A 21 -6.69 -0.34 3.84
N SER A 22 -6.34 -0.18 5.12
CA SER A 22 -7.11 0.67 6.05
C SER A 22 -6.67 2.14 6.05
N ILE A 23 -5.44 2.45 5.65
CA ILE A 23 -4.92 3.83 5.56
C ILE A 23 -5.35 4.50 4.24
N TRP A 24 -5.64 3.72 3.18
CA TRP A 24 -5.94 4.26 1.84
C TRP A 24 -7.37 4.76 1.67
N LYS A 25 -8.33 4.28 2.49
CA LYS A 25 -9.71 4.81 2.46
C LYS A 25 -9.84 6.22 3.04
N LYS A 26 -8.89 6.67 3.87
CA LYS A 26 -8.94 8.01 4.51
C LYS A 26 -8.16 9.10 3.75
N LEU A 27 -7.26 8.74 2.84
CA LEU A 27 -6.43 9.68 2.08
C LEU A 27 -6.98 10.02 0.67
N PHE A 28 -8.01 9.31 0.20
CA PHE A 28 -8.64 9.55 -1.12
C PHE A 28 -10.15 9.83 -1.00
N SER A 29 -10.54 10.73 -0.09
CA SER A 29 -11.89 11.32 -0.05
C SER A 29 -11.83 12.83 -0.33
N VAL A 30 -11.12 13.20 -1.39
CA VAL A 30 -11.20 14.54 -1.97
C VAL A 30 -11.70 14.36 -3.41
N PRO A 31 -12.82 15.01 -3.82
CA PRO A 31 -13.27 14.95 -5.20
C PRO A 31 -12.19 15.59 -6.08
N ILE A 32 -11.72 14.88 -7.11
CA ILE A 32 -10.83 15.44 -8.12
C ILE A 32 -11.65 16.47 -8.92
N PRO A 33 -11.29 17.77 -8.91
CA PRO A 33 -11.90 18.74 -9.82
C PRO A 33 -11.38 18.45 -11.23
N CYS A 34 -12.29 18.13 -12.15
CA CYS A 34 -11.96 18.12 -13.57
C CYS A 34 -11.71 19.56 -14.02
N LEU A 35 -10.45 19.89 -14.30
CA LEU A 35 -10.07 21.08 -15.05
C LEU A 35 -9.23 20.63 -16.25
N CYS A 36 -9.92 20.44 -17.38
CA CYS A 36 -9.35 20.63 -18.70
C CYS A 36 -10.42 21.32 -19.54
N GLN A 37 -10.35 22.64 -19.60
CA GLN A 37 -10.91 23.42 -20.69
C GLN A 37 -9.99 23.24 -21.90
N CYS A 38 -10.53 22.74 -23.01
CA CYS A 38 -10.09 23.15 -24.33
C CYS A 38 -11.27 22.98 -25.31
N SER A 39 -11.81 24.14 -25.70
CA SER A 39 -12.47 24.50 -26.95
C SER A 39 -13.21 23.43 -27.78
N GLN A 40 -14.55 23.54 -27.71
CA GLN A 40 -15.50 23.68 -28.82
C GLN A 40 -15.12 23.09 -30.20
N LEU A 41 -15.91 22.13 -30.66
CA LEU A 41 -16.60 22.22 -31.95
C LEU A 41 -17.98 21.53 -31.86
N TYR A 42 -18.97 22.24 -32.40
CA TYR A 42 -20.41 21.97 -32.42
C TYR A 42 -20.78 20.62 -33.06
N TYR A 43 -21.83 19.96 -32.56
CA TYR A 43 -23.05 19.59 -33.31
C TYR A 43 -24.07 18.86 -32.42
N GLY A 44 -25.32 19.33 -32.42
CA GLY A 44 -26.50 18.47 -32.42
C GLY A 44 -27.13 18.05 -31.09
N SER A 45 -27.93 18.94 -30.52
CA SER A 45 -28.94 18.67 -29.49
C SER A 45 -29.97 17.61 -29.93
N LYS A 46 -30.31 16.65 -29.06
CA LYS A 46 -31.69 16.13 -28.89
C LYS A 46 -31.81 15.40 -27.54
N THR A 47 -32.54 16.04 -26.64
CA THR A 47 -33.14 15.44 -25.43
C THR A 47 -34.21 14.40 -25.82
N ARG A 48 -34.28 13.26 -25.10
CA ARG A 48 -35.52 12.79 -24.44
C ARG A 48 -35.30 11.52 -23.60
N VAL A 49 -35.76 11.66 -22.36
CA VAL A 49 -36.61 10.73 -21.58
C VAL A 49 -36.06 9.34 -21.25
N ALA A 50 -35.84 9.16 -19.95
CA ALA A 50 -35.73 7.88 -19.28
C ALA A 50 -37.06 7.11 -19.34
N SER A 51 -36.99 5.85 -19.75
CA SER A 51 -37.99 4.83 -19.42
C SER A 51 -37.27 3.62 -18.85
N LYS A 52 -37.47 3.39 -17.55
CA LYS A 52 -37.14 2.13 -16.88
C LYS A 52 -38.02 1.02 -17.49
N SER A 53 -37.40 0.02 -18.09
CA SER A 53 -38.01 -1.30 -18.27
C SER A 53 -37.09 -2.34 -17.64
N LYS A 54 -37.54 -2.89 -16.51
CA LYS A 54 -37.04 -4.17 -15.98
C LYS A 54 -37.42 -5.24 -17.02
N GLY A 55 -36.43 -5.68 -17.80
CA GLY A 55 -36.54 -6.84 -18.68
C GLY A 55 -35.52 -7.88 -18.22
N SER A 56 -35.97 -8.83 -17.43
CA SER A 56 -35.35 -10.15 -17.32
C SER A 56 -35.72 -10.92 -18.58
N ILE A 57 -34.74 -11.24 -19.43
CA ILE A 57 -34.64 -12.36 -20.39
C ILE A 57 -33.54 -11.98 -21.40
N GLU A 58 -32.45 -12.77 -21.43
CA GLU A 58 -31.57 -13.12 -22.58
C GLU A 58 -30.15 -13.50 -22.09
N ASN A 59 -29.99 -14.70 -21.53
CA ASN A 59 -28.67 -15.28 -21.24
C ASN A 59 -28.18 -16.25 -22.34
N GLY A 60 -29.03 -16.58 -23.34
CA GLY A 60 -28.73 -17.58 -24.36
C GLY A 60 -27.96 -17.04 -25.58
N SER A 61 -28.30 -15.86 -26.08
CA SER A 61 -27.64 -15.26 -27.26
C SER A 61 -26.27 -14.67 -26.92
N ASP A 62 -26.19 -13.92 -25.82
CA ASP A 62 -24.96 -13.27 -25.36
C ASP A 62 -23.84 -14.25 -25.03
N GLY A 63 -24.16 -15.44 -24.50
CA GLY A 63 -23.19 -16.50 -24.19
C GLY A 63 -22.48 -16.99 -25.45
N VAL A 64 -23.25 -17.39 -26.47
CA VAL A 64 -22.74 -17.90 -27.75
C VAL A 64 -21.85 -16.86 -28.46
N HIS A 65 -22.22 -15.58 -28.40
CA HIS A 65 -21.40 -14.51 -28.96
C HIS A 65 -20.06 -14.32 -28.23
N LYS A 66 -20.04 -14.47 -26.90
CA LYS A 66 -18.79 -14.40 -26.12
C LYS A 66 -17.89 -15.60 -26.38
N ASP A 67 -18.43 -16.81 -26.44
CA ASP A 67 -17.67 -18.03 -26.72
C ASP A 67 -16.92 -17.91 -28.06
N LYS A 68 -17.60 -17.40 -29.09
CA LYS A 68 -17.01 -17.16 -30.41
C LYS A 68 -15.87 -16.12 -30.37
N ILE A 69 -15.98 -15.07 -29.57
CA ILE A 69 -14.89 -14.07 -29.47
C ILE A 69 -13.71 -14.67 -28.70
N ILE A 70 -13.98 -15.37 -27.60
CA ILE A 70 -12.94 -15.91 -26.72
C ILE A 70 -12.15 -17.03 -27.39
N SER A 71 -12.78 -17.88 -28.21
CA SER A 71 -12.07 -18.89 -28.99
C SER A 71 -11.05 -18.29 -29.96
N LEU A 72 -11.24 -17.04 -30.40
CA LEU A 72 -10.34 -16.32 -31.28
C LEU A 72 -9.24 -15.54 -30.56
N LEU A 73 -9.22 -15.53 -29.22
CA LEU A 73 -8.22 -14.85 -28.40
C LEU A 73 -6.95 -15.68 -28.15
N ASN A 74 -6.85 -16.89 -28.72
CA ASN A 74 -5.65 -17.73 -28.63
C ASN A 74 -5.20 -18.03 -27.19
N PHE A 75 -6.16 -18.31 -26.29
CA PHE A 75 -5.85 -18.87 -24.98
C PHE A 75 -5.40 -20.33 -25.13
N GLN A 76 -4.32 -20.69 -24.43
CA GLN A 76 -3.74 -22.04 -24.41
C GLN A 76 -4.55 -23.00 -23.53
N THR A 77 -5.20 -22.51 -22.48
CA THR A 77 -6.01 -23.32 -21.57
C THR A 77 -7.39 -22.69 -21.32
N ALA A 78 -8.38 -23.51 -20.98
CA ALA A 78 -9.70 -23.03 -20.59
C ALA A 78 -9.66 -22.17 -19.31
N GLU A 79 -8.75 -22.48 -18.39
CA GLU A 79 -8.54 -21.75 -17.14
C GLU A 79 -8.08 -20.30 -17.40
N ASP A 80 -7.20 -20.10 -18.38
CA ASP A 80 -6.73 -18.76 -18.76
C ASP A 80 -7.85 -17.91 -19.39
N ALA A 81 -8.78 -18.55 -20.09
CA ALA A 81 -9.93 -17.91 -20.73
C ALA A 81 -11.03 -17.55 -19.71
N LEU A 82 -11.21 -18.33 -18.64
CA LEU A 82 -12.32 -18.23 -17.70
C LEU A 82 -12.57 -16.80 -17.16
N PRO A 83 -11.55 -16.02 -16.76
CA PRO A 83 -11.76 -14.65 -16.28
C PRO A 83 -12.34 -13.69 -17.31
N PHE A 84 -12.12 -13.94 -18.61
CA PHE A 84 -12.55 -13.06 -19.69
C PHE A 84 -14.03 -13.21 -20.03
N TYR A 85 -14.67 -14.35 -19.75
CA TYR A 85 -16.13 -14.53 -19.91
C TYR A 85 -16.96 -13.51 -19.11
N LYS A 86 -16.40 -13.01 -18.00
CA LYS A 86 -17.04 -12.00 -17.14
C LYS A 86 -17.03 -10.60 -17.76
N LEU A 87 -16.31 -10.38 -18.85
CA LEU A 87 -16.23 -9.09 -19.51
C LEU A 87 -17.47 -8.80 -20.37
N PRO A 88 -17.86 -7.53 -20.52
CA PRO A 88 -18.84 -7.12 -21.52
C PRO A 88 -18.36 -7.42 -22.94
N ILE A 89 -19.28 -7.72 -23.87
CA ILE A 89 -18.96 -8.03 -25.27
C ILE A 89 -18.13 -6.93 -25.92
N LYS A 90 -18.48 -5.65 -25.70
CA LYS A 90 -17.71 -4.50 -26.22
C LYS A 90 -16.24 -4.53 -25.78
N THR A 91 -15.99 -4.91 -24.52
CA THR A 91 -14.63 -5.03 -23.98
C THR A 91 -13.90 -6.23 -24.59
N LEU A 92 -14.59 -7.36 -24.77
CA LEU A 92 -14.02 -8.54 -25.44
C LEU A 92 -13.65 -8.25 -26.89
N LEU A 93 -14.50 -7.51 -27.63
CA LEU A 93 -14.20 -7.07 -28.99
C LEU A 93 -12.96 -6.16 -29.04
N HIS A 94 -12.80 -5.27 -28.06
CA HIS A 94 -11.59 -4.45 -27.93
C HIS A 94 -10.35 -5.31 -27.71
N VAL A 95 -10.41 -6.24 -26.75
CA VAL A 95 -9.32 -7.20 -26.47
C VAL A 95 -8.98 -8.00 -27.74
N TYR A 96 -9.98 -8.51 -28.45
CA TYR A 96 -9.80 -9.27 -29.69
C TYR A 96 -9.11 -8.46 -30.78
N LYS A 97 -9.57 -7.22 -31.04
CA LYS A 97 -8.95 -6.34 -32.03
C LYS A 97 -7.48 -6.07 -31.70
N THR A 98 -7.18 -5.79 -30.43
CA THR A 98 -5.79 -5.58 -29.99
C THR A 98 -4.96 -6.84 -30.17
N THR A 99 -5.46 -8.01 -29.75
CA THR A 99 -4.75 -9.29 -29.91
C THR A 99 -4.46 -9.57 -31.38
N LYS A 100 -5.42 -9.40 -32.29
CA LYS A 100 -5.21 -9.59 -33.72
C LYS A 100 -4.21 -8.58 -34.31
N ASN A 101 -4.26 -7.34 -33.86
CA ASN A 101 -3.26 -6.36 -34.26
C ASN A 101 -1.85 -6.76 -33.81
N ASP A 102 -1.67 -7.22 -32.56
CA ASP A 102 -0.37 -7.67 -32.08
C ASP A 102 0.14 -8.89 -32.84
N GLU A 103 -0.75 -9.79 -33.26
CA GLU A 103 -0.41 -10.94 -34.10
C GLU A 103 0.03 -10.54 -35.50
N ASN A 104 -0.74 -9.66 -36.16
CA ASN A 104 -0.44 -9.18 -37.50
C ASN A 104 0.90 -8.45 -37.57
N ASN A 105 1.28 -7.76 -36.49
CA ASN A 105 2.58 -7.10 -36.35
C ASN A 105 3.68 -8.03 -35.79
N LEU A 106 3.43 -9.33 -35.67
CA LEU A 106 4.39 -10.35 -35.21
C LEU A 106 4.94 -10.10 -33.80
N TYR A 107 4.19 -9.43 -32.94
CA TYR A 107 4.62 -9.10 -31.58
C TYR A 107 4.37 -10.24 -30.59
N CYS A 108 3.13 -10.72 -30.51
CA CYS A 108 2.76 -11.85 -29.67
C CYS A 108 1.40 -12.43 -30.09
N LYS A 109 1.16 -13.71 -29.77
CA LYS A 109 -0.14 -14.35 -29.99
C LYS A 109 -1.22 -13.89 -29.00
N ASN A 110 -0.80 -13.61 -27.76
CA ASN A 110 -1.67 -13.06 -26.73
C ASN A 110 -0.80 -12.40 -25.66
N ARG A 111 -1.19 -11.18 -25.25
CA ARG A 111 -0.46 -10.40 -24.22
C ARG A 111 -0.37 -11.12 -22.88
N LEU A 112 -1.29 -12.01 -22.54
CA LEU A 112 -1.22 -12.84 -21.32
C LEU A 112 0.09 -13.64 -21.28
N TYR A 113 0.37 -14.38 -22.35
CA TYR A 113 1.57 -15.23 -22.43
C TYR A 113 2.84 -14.41 -22.59
N TYR A 114 2.77 -13.28 -23.30
CA TYR A 114 3.89 -12.35 -23.38
C TYR A 114 4.25 -11.80 -21.99
N ILE A 115 3.29 -11.24 -21.24
CA ILE A 115 3.56 -10.68 -19.91
C ILE A 115 4.00 -11.78 -18.93
N SER A 116 3.36 -12.95 -19.01
CA SER A 116 3.72 -14.11 -18.18
C SER A 116 5.16 -14.56 -18.39
N SER A 117 5.63 -14.65 -19.64
CA SER A 117 6.99 -15.06 -19.95
C SER A 117 8.02 -14.02 -19.52
N GLN A 118 7.76 -12.73 -19.75
CA GLN A 118 8.65 -11.65 -19.31
C GLN A 118 8.79 -11.58 -17.78
N LEU A 119 7.70 -11.84 -17.05
CA LEU A 119 7.69 -11.76 -15.59
C LEU A 119 8.02 -13.09 -14.90
N ASN A 120 8.17 -14.18 -15.66
CA ASN A 120 8.21 -15.56 -15.13
C ASN A 120 7.09 -15.80 -14.09
N TYR A 121 5.85 -15.46 -14.46
CA TYR A 121 4.70 -15.47 -13.56
C TYR A 121 3.57 -16.37 -14.07
N PRO A 122 2.94 -17.22 -13.23
CA PRO A 122 1.92 -18.18 -13.68
C PRO A 122 0.74 -17.53 -14.40
N THR A 123 0.39 -18.05 -15.58
CA THR A 123 -0.71 -17.53 -16.44
C THR A 123 -2.06 -17.59 -15.73
N ALA A 124 -2.34 -18.68 -15.01
CA ALA A 124 -3.58 -18.86 -14.25
C ALA A 124 -3.83 -17.76 -13.21
N LEU A 125 -2.77 -17.23 -12.59
CA LEU A 125 -2.87 -16.12 -11.65
C LEU A 125 -2.98 -14.77 -12.38
N LEU A 126 -2.20 -14.60 -13.44
CA LEU A 126 -2.13 -13.35 -14.22
C LEU A 126 -3.41 -13.08 -15.02
N SER A 127 -4.04 -14.10 -15.60
CA SER A 127 -5.27 -14.01 -16.40
C SER A 127 -6.37 -13.26 -15.66
N SER A 128 -6.58 -13.61 -14.38
CA SER A 128 -7.54 -12.95 -13.49
C SER A 128 -7.24 -11.47 -13.26
N LYS A 129 -5.96 -11.09 -13.24
CA LYS A 129 -5.51 -9.69 -13.07
C LYS A 129 -5.71 -8.90 -14.34
N LEU A 130 -5.36 -9.46 -15.50
CA LEU A 130 -5.52 -8.82 -16.81
C LEU A 130 -7.00 -8.60 -17.15
N ALA A 131 -7.86 -9.58 -16.89
CA ALA A 131 -9.31 -9.41 -17.07
C ALA A 131 -9.88 -8.29 -16.19
N ARG A 132 -9.33 -8.07 -14.99
CA ARG A 132 -9.72 -6.92 -14.15
C ARG A 132 -9.07 -5.59 -14.56
N ARG A 133 -8.10 -5.61 -15.47
CA ARG A 133 -7.26 -4.47 -15.87
C ARG A 133 -7.13 -4.41 -17.39
N THR A 134 -8.28 -4.39 -18.06
CA THR A 134 -8.38 -4.41 -19.53
C THR A 134 -7.73 -3.24 -20.23
N PHE A 135 -7.39 -2.16 -19.51
CA PHE A 135 -6.61 -1.05 -20.06
C PHE A 135 -5.27 -1.50 -20.66
N ILE A 136 -4.73 -2.65 -20.23
CA ILE A 136 -3.50 -3.22 -20.81
C ILE A 136 -3.66 -3.46 -22.30
N TYR A 137 -4.86 -3.79 -22.76
CA TYR A 137 -5.18 -3.97 -24.18
C TYR A 137 -5.45 -2.63 -24.89
N SER A 138 -5.45 -1.50 -24.18
CA SER A 138 -5.52 -0.16 -24.77
C SER A 138 -4.14 0.46 -24.98
N LEU A 139 -3.07 -0.15 -24.45
CA LEU A 139 -1.69 0.29 -24.65
C LEU A 139 -1.19 -0.17 -26.03
N SER A 140 -0.30 0.58 -26.67
CA SER A 140 0.47 0.04 -27.80
C SER A 140 1.41 -1.05 -27.30
N PHE A 141 1.79 -1.99 -28.18
CA PHE A 141 2.69 -3.07 -27.79
C PHE A 141 4.06 -2.53 -27.35
N ASN A 142 4.62 -1.56 -28.10
CA ASN A 142 5.88 -0.91 -27.75
C ASN A 142 5.83 -0.21 -26.39
N TRP A 143 4.70 0.43 -26.05
CA TRP A 143 4.52 1.04 -24.73
C TRP A 143 4.56 -0.02 -23.63
N LEU A 144 3.77 -1.08 -23.78
CA LEU A 144 3.72 -2.17 -22.81
C LEU A 144 5.10 -2.81 -22.63
N LYS A 145 5.76 -3.16 -23.73
CA LYS A 145 7.10 -3.78 -23.77
C LYS A 145 8.13 -2.91 -23.06
N SER A 146 8.31 -1.66 -23.51
CA SER A 146 9.31 -0.77 -22.94
C SER A 146 9.07 -0.44 -21.47
N SER A 147 7.80 -0.29 -21.06
CA SER A 147 7.45 -0.07 -19.65
C SER A 147 7.80 -1.27 -18.77
N LEU A 148 7.57 -2.48 -19.28
CA LEU A 148 7.87 -3.73 -18.56
C LEU A 148 9.38 -3.96 -18.45
N GLU A 149 10.11 -3.76 -19.55
CA GLU A 149 11.57 -3.89 -19.61
C GLU A 149 12.25 -2.95 -18.61
N VAL A 150 11.87 -1.67 -18.57
CA VAL A 150 12.44 -0.72 -17.61
C VAL A 150 12.14 -1.11 -16.15
N LEU A 151 10.94 -1.60 -15.84
CA LEU A 151 10.62 -2.05 -14.48
C LEU A 151 11.51 -3.22 -14.05
N LEU A 152 11.74 -4.18 -14.93
CA LEU A 152 12.59 -5.35 -14.68
C LEU A 152 14.07 -4.94 -14.57
N GLU A 153 14.56 -4.09 -15.48
CA GLU A 153 15.92 -3.54 -15.45
C GLU A 153 16.19 -2.75 -14.15
N MET A 154 15.19 -2.00 -13.66
CA MET A 154 15.29 -1.30 -12.39
C MET A 154 15.22 -2.25 -11.18
N GLY A 155 14.96 -3.55 -11.37
CA GLY A 155 14.91 -4.54 -10.28
C GLY A 155 13.58 -4.57 -9.54
N VAL A 156 12.50 -4.03 -10.13
CA VAL A 156 11.16 -4.17 -9.56
C VAL A 156 10.71 -5.62 -9.73
N SER A 157 10.43 -6.31 -8.62
CA SER A 157 10.06 -7.73 -8.70
C SER A 157 8.74 -7.97 -9.47
N ALA A 158 8.68 -9.08 -10.22
CA ALA A 158 7.52 -9.48 -10.99
C ALA A 158 6.22 -9.47 -10.16
N ASP A 159 6.27 -10.02 -8.96
CA ASP A 159 5.14 -10.05 -8.02
C ASP A 159 4.64 -8.64 -7.63
N ARG A 160 5.54 -7.65 -7.51
CA ARG A 160 5.14 -6.25 -7.30
C ARG A 160 4.49 -5.66 -8.54
N ILE A 161 5.04 -5.91 -9.73
CA ILE A 161 4.48 -5.44 -11.01
C ILE A 161 3.06 -5.99 -11.21
N VAL A 162 2.85 -7.30 -11.03
CA VAL A 162 1.53 -7.94 -11.19
C VAL A 162 0.49 -7.40 -10.20
N ARG A 163 0.91 -7.07 -8.96
CA ARG A 163 0.01 -6.47 -7.98
C ARG A 163 -0.44 -5.06 -8.35
N ASP A 164 0.38 -4.31 -9.08
CA ASP A 164 0.10 -2.93 -9.47
C ASP A 164 0.38 -2.65 -10.95
N LEU A 165 -0.33 -3.36 -11.81
CA LEU A 165 -0.22 -3.23 -13.28
C LEU A 165 -0.46 -1.80 -13.79
N TRP A 166 -1.11 -0.93 -13.01
CA TRP A 166 -1.37 0.46 -13.39
C TRP A 166 -0.11 1.26 -13.68
N VAL A 167 1.05 0.83 -13.18
CA VAL A 167 2.34 1.44 -13.53
C VAL A 167 2.64 1.36 -15.03
N LEU A 168 2.10 0.37 -15.74
CA LEU A 168 2.29 0.20 -17.18
C LEU A 168 1.61 1.30 -18.02
N LYS A 169 0.79 2.17 -17.40
CA LYS A 169 0.25 3.38 -18.06
C LYS A 169 1.26 4.52 -18.16
N TYR A 170 2.41 4.42 -17.51
CA TYR A 170 3.42 5.46 -17.51
C TYR A 170 4.45 5.18 -18.60
N HIS A 171 5.03 6.24 -19.16
CA HIS A 171 6.12 6.10 -20.13
C HIS A 171 7.34 5.45 -19.48
N SER A 172 8.06 4.65 -20.25
CA SER A 172 9.32 4.01 -19.84
C SER A 172 10.36 5.03 -19.34
N THR A 173 10.43 6.22 -19.94
CA THR A 173 11.28 7.33 -19.50
C THR A 173 10.91 7.80 -18.10
N THR A 174 9.63 8.08 -17.84
CA THR A 174 9.13 8.47 -16.52
C THR A 174 9.35 7.40 -15.47
N ILE A 175 9.13 6.12 -15.81
CA ILE A 175 9.42 4.99 -14.90
C ILE A 175 10.91 5.02 -14.53
N ARG A 176 11.79 5.12 -15.53
CA ARG A 176 13.25 5.12 -15.33
C ARG A 176 13.70 6.29 -14.46
N GLU A 177 13.37 7.51 -14.85
CA GLU A 177 13.81 8.73 -14.14
C GLU A 177 13.41 8.72 -12.67
N ARG A 178 12.14 8.36 -12.38
CA ARG A 178 11.64 8.30 -11.01
C ARG A 178 12.31 7.21 -10.19
N LEU A 179 12.47 6.02 -10.75
CA LEU A 179 13.07 4.89 -10.04
C LEU A 179 14.58 5.05 -9.86
N GLN A 180 15.28 5.63 -10.84
CA GLN A 180 16.70 5.91 -10.76
C GLN A 180 16.99 6.92 -9.65
N ARG A 181 16.24 8.02 -9.57
CA ARG A 181 16.36 8.99 -8.49
C ARG A 181 16.22 8.37 -7.10
N ILE A 182 15.40 7.34 -6.95
CA ILE A 182 15.22 6.63 -5.67
C ILE A 182 16.43 5.74 -5.38
N LYS A 183 16.96 5.04 -6.39
CA LYS A 183 18.18 4.25 -6.26
C LYS A 183 19.39 5.10 -5.90
N ASP A 184 19.51 6.29 -6.48
CA ASP A 184 20.60 7.24 -6.19
C ASP A 184 20.61 7.71 -4.72
N MET A 185 19.52 7.46 -3.97
CA MET A 185 19.38 7.74 -2.55
C MET A 185 19.62 6.50 -1.66
N ASP A 186 20.30 5.47 -2.17
CA ASP A 186 20.55 4.17 -1.53
C ASP A 186 19.26 3.40 -1.14
N ILE A 187 18.19 3.55 -1.93
CA ILE A 187 16.95 2.79 -1.72
C ILE A 187 16.80 1.73 -2.82
N ASP A 188 17.26 0.52 -2.52
CA ASP A 188 17.27 -0.60 -3.47
C ASP A 188 15.89 -1.22 -3.69
N ILE A 189 15.01 -1.13 -2.69
CA ILE A 189 13.72 -1.82 -2.70
C ILE A 189 12.68 -0.95 -3.42
N LEU A 190 12.55 -1.15 -4.73
CA LEU A 190 11.65 -0.37 -5.58
C LEU A 190 10.25 -0.96 -5.72
N TYR A 191 9.26 -0.08 -5.90
CA TYR A 191 7.86 -0.45 -6.02
C TYR A 191 7.14 0.33 -7.12
N PRO A 192 6.16 -0.27 -7.82
CA PRO A 192 5.37 0.41 -8.84
C PRO A 192 4.66 1.69 -8.37
N TRP A 193 4.20 1.74 -7.12
CA TRP A 193 3.49 2.91 -6.59
C TRP A 193 4.38 4.16 -6.54
N MET A 194 5.71 4.01 -6.47
CA MET A 194 6.68 5.12 -6.46
C MET A 194 6.67 5.91 -7.77
N VAL A 195 6.32 5.25 -8.86
CA VAL A 195 6.13 5.89 -10.17
C VAL A 195 4.83 6.68 -10.20
N ARG A 196 3.77 6.17 -9.55
CA ARG A 196 2.41 6.70 -9.66
C ARG A 196 2.04 7.76 -8.63
N CYS A 197 2.77 7.82 -7.52
CA CYS A 197 2.44 8.75 -6.44
C CYS A 197 2.90 10.18 -6.78
N SER A 198 2.35 11.16 -6.06
CA SER A 198 2.84 12.54 -6.12
C SER A 198 4.24 12.68 -5.54
N GLU A 199 4.92 13.77 -5.90
CA GLU A 199 6.23 14.11 -5.33
C GLU A 199 6.20 14.19 -3.81
N ASP A 200 5.18 14.78 -3.20
CA ASP A 200 5.09 14.87 -1.74
C ASP A 200 5.09 13.50 -1.06
N ILE A 201 4.37 12.53 -1.63
CA ILE A 201 4.32 11.16 -1.09
C ILE A 201 5.68 10.48 -1.26
N LEU A 202 6.31 10.65 -2.43
CA LEU A 202 7.62 10.06 -2.70
C LEU A 202 8.70 10.66 -1.79
N ASN A 203 8.75 11.99 -1.68
CA ASN A 203 9.66 12.73 -0.82
C ASN A 203 9.49 12.32 0.64
N ARG A 204 8.23 12.18 1.10
CA ARG A 204 7.98 11.72 2.47
C ARG A 204 8.50 10.31 2.71
N TYR A 205 8.36 9.42 1.73
CA TYR A 205 8.90 8.06 1.83
C TYR A 205 10.44 8.06 1.89
N VAL A 206 11.09 8.78 0.99
CA VAL A 206 12.56 8.95 0.97
C VAL A 206 13.06 9.47 2.32
N GLN A 207 12.41 10.53 2.83
CA GLN A 207 12.75 11.10 4.14
C GLN A 207 12.64 10.05 5.26
N ILE A 208 11.57 9.23 5.27
CA ILE A 208 11.41 8.17 6.27
C ILE A 208 12.52 7.11 6.14
N CYS A 209 12.93 6.74 4.93
CA CYS A 209 14.02 5.79 4.70
C CYS A 209 15.35 6.34 5.22
N GLN A 210 15.66 7.60 4.90
CA GLN A 210 16.87 8.28 5.36
C GLN A 210 16.88 8.43 6.89
N GLU A 211 15.77 8.91 7.49
CA GLU A 211 15.61 8.95 8.95
C GLU A 211 15.79 7.56 9.58
N THR A 212 15.22 6.51 8.98
CA THR A 212 15.36 5.13 9.48
C THR A 212 16.82 4.68 9.45
N LYS A 213 17.55 4.94 8.37
CA LYS A 213 18.98 4.63 8.23
C LYS A 213 19.81 5.38 9.28
N ASN A 214 19.52 6.67 9.48
CA ASN A 214 20.21 7.51 10.46
C ASN A 214 19.96 7.04 11.91
N ILE A 215 18.75 6.60 12.23
CA ILE A 215 18.39 6.18 13.60
C ILE A 215 18.94 4.79 13.92
N LEU A 216 18.85 3.84 12.99
CA LEU A 216 19.27 2.46 13.24
C LEU A 216 20.77 2.26 13.07
N GLY A 217 21.43 3.09 12.25
CA GLY A 217 22.84 2.93 11.91
C GLY A 217 23.15 1.48 11.52
N GLU A 218 24.14 0.89 12.20
CA GLU A 218 24.57 -0.49 11.96
C GLU A 218 23.64 -1.55 12.55
N THR A 219 22.90 -1.22 13.61
CA THR A 219 22.06 -2.20 14.33
C THR A 219 20.94 -2.77 13.47
N LYS A 220 20.50 -2.02 12.44
CA LYS A 220 19.43 -2.33 11.47
C LYS A 220 18.11 -2.83 12.09
N SER A 221 17.96 -2.80 13.41
CA SER A 221 16.89 -3.46 14.17
C SER A 221 16.22 -2.47 15.11
N THR A 222 14.91 -2.32 14.95
CA THR A 222 14.10 -1.42 15.79
C THR A 222 14.06 -1.90 17.25
N GLN A 223 14.15 -3.21 17.48
CA GLN A 223 14.15 -3.83 18.80
C GLN A 223 15.45 -3.54 19.55
N ILE A 224 16.59 -3.64 18.86
CA ILE A 224 17.90 -3.27 19.43
C ILE A 224 17.92 -1.78 19.76
N TYR A 225 17.43 -0.95 18.84
CA TYR A 225 17.27 0.48 19.10
C TYR A 225 16.43 0.76 20.36
N LEU A 226 15.29 0.06 20.51
CA LEU A 226 14.40 0.24 21.66
C LEU A 226 15.05 -0.23 22.97
N ALA A 227 15.78 -1.34 22.97
CA ALA A 227 16.52 -1.85 24.12
C ALA A 227 17.53 -0.81 24.62
N ASN A 228 18.36 -0.30 23.71
CA ASN A 228 19.37 0.71 24.01
C ASN A 228 18.71 2.02 24.47
N ARG A 229 17.64 2.47 23.79
CA ARG A 229 17.00 3.76 24.07
C ARG A 229 16.25 3.79 25.40
N LEU A 230 15.70 2.66 25.83
CA LEU A 230 15.02 2.51 27.12
C LEU A 230 15.94 2.00 28.24
N ASN A 231 17.21 1.71 27.95
CA ASN A 231 18.17 1.11 28.88
C ASN A 231 17.67 -0.21 29.51
N ILE A 232 17.12 -1.10 28.68
CA ILE A 232 16.62 -2.43 29.09
C ILE A 232 17.23 -3.54 28.23
N SER A 233 17.14 -4.79 28.68
CA SER A 233 17.73 -5.90 27.93
C SER A 233 16.92 -6.23 26.67
N SER A 234 17.58 -6.82 25.66
CA SER A 234 16.90 -7.33 24.46
C SER A 234 15.81 -8.35 24.78
N LYS A 235 15.99 -9.14 25.86
CA LYS A 235 15.00 -10.10 26.34
C LYS A 235 13.73 -9.41 26.85
N ASP A 236 13.88 -8.29 27.57
CA ASP A 236 12.74 -7.50 28.06
C ASP A 236 11.98 -6.85 26.91
N VAL A 237 12.68 -6.41 25.86
CA VAL A 237 12.05 -5.91 24.62
C VAL A 237 11.31 -7.03 23.90
N GLU A 238 11.85 -8.24 23.85
CA GLU A 238 11.16 -9.39 23.25
C GLU A 238 9.87 -9.71 24.01
N GLU A 239 9.92 -9.76 25.35
CA GLU A 239 8.73 -9.95 26.18
C GLU A 239 7.71 -8.81 26.01
N MET A 240 8.19 -7.57 25.92
CA MET A 240 7.37 -6.40 25.60
C MET A 240 6.66 -6.57 24.25
N CYS A 241 7.35 -7.06 23.23
CA CYS A 241 6.80 -7.34 21.90
C CYS A 241 5.82 -8.54 21.89
N LEU A 242 5.96 -9.51 22.80
CA LEU A 242 4.98 -10.59 22.98
C LEU A 242 3.68 -10.06 23.58
N ARG A 243 3.77 -9.22 24.62
CA ARG A 243 2.60 -8.58 25.25
C ARG A 243 1.92 -7.56 24.33
N ILE A 244 2.69 -6.89 23.47
CA ILE A 244 2.20 -5.87 22.55
C ILE A 244 2.74 -6.15 21.13
N PRO A 245 2.08 -7.04 20.37
CA PRO A 245 2.55 -7.44 19.03
C PRO A 245 2.71 -6.28 18.04
N ALA A 246 1.96 -5.19 18.23
CA ALA A 246 2.09 -3.98 17.41
C ALA A 246 3.51 -3.38 17.43
N LEU A 247 4.27 -3.59 18.50
CA LEU A 247 5.66 -3.10 18.60
C LEU A 247 6.63 -3.87 17.69
N LYS A 248 6.30 -5.09 17.26
CA LYS A 248 7.16 -5.83 16.32
C LYS A 248 7.26 -5.16 14.94
N THR A 249 6.25 -4.38 14.57
CA THR A 249 6.11 -3.78 13.23
C THR A 249 6.10 -2.26 13.25
N ILE A 250 6.32 -1.65 14.41
CA ILE A 250 6.34 -0.19 14.55
C ILE A 250 7.55 0.38 13.83
N ARG A 251 7.37 1.53 13.17
CA ARG A 251 8.48 2.23 12.51
C ARG A 251 9.37 2.88 13.56
N VAL A 252 10.68 2.70 13.44
CA VAL A 252 11.67 3.33 14.35
C VAL A 252 11.54 4.85 14.39
N THR A 253 11.26 5.51 13.26
CA THR A 253 11.07 6.97 13.20
C THR A 253 9.91 7.44 14.08
N LYS A 254 8.82 6.65 14.13
CA LYS A 254 7.71 6.92 15.05
C LYS A 254 8.16 6.72 16.50
N VAL A 255 8.88 5.63 16.79
CA VAL A 255 9.35 5.32 18.15
C VAL A 255 10.25 6.44 18.66
N LYS A 256 11.28 6.83 17.90
CA LYS A 256 12.19 7.91 18.25
C LYS A 256 11.44 9.20 18.58
N HIS A 257 10.67 9.72 17.62
CA HIS A 257 9.95 10.98 17.83
C HIS A 257 8.98 10.92 19.01
N PHE A 258 8.43 9.74 19.29
CA PHE A 258 7.50 9.59 20.40
C PHE A 258 8.20 9.49 21.75
N LEU A 259 9.35 8.82 21.82
CA LEU A 259 10.20 8.80 23.02
C LEU A 259 10.72 10.21 23.33
N ASP A 260 11.27 10.90 22.33
CA ASP A 260 11.75 12.29 22.48
C ASP A 260 10.62 13.22 22.96
N PHE A 261 9.39 13.02 22.47
CA PHE A 261 8.21 13.72 22.98
C PHE A 261 7.94 13.38 24.44
N LEU A 262 7.87 12.10 24.82
CA LEU A 262 7.55 11.70 26.20
C LEU A 262 8.60 12.19 27.21
N GLU A 263 9.88 12.13 26.87
CA GLU A 263 10.97 12.66 27.71
C GLU A 263 10.86 14.17 27.86
N LYS A 264 10.58 14.91 26.76
CA LYS A 264 10.33 16.36 26.82
C LYS A 264 9.14 16.71 27.72
N GLU A 265 8.15 15.82 27.78
CA GLU A 265 6.98 15.96 28.66
C GLU A 265 7.26 15.55 30.12
N GLY A 266 8.49 15.15 30.44
CA GLY A 266 8.94 14.83 31.80
C GLY A 266 8.71 13.38 32.22
N PHE A 267 8.51 12.45 31.28
CA PHE A 267 8.38 11.03 31.59
C PHE A 267 9.75 10.34 31.58
N GLU A 268 10.06 9.62 32.67
CA GLU A 268 11.27 8.82 32.80
C GLU A 268 11.24 7.58 31.89
N LEU A 269 12.41 7.14 31.43
CA LEU A 269 12.55 5.98 30.53
C LEU A 269 12.03 4.68 31.17
N GLU A 270 12.28 4.49 32.45
CA GLU A 270 11.80 3.35 33.24
C GLU A 270 10.26 3.30 33.30
N ASP A 271 9.65 4.48 33.40
CA ASP A 271 8.19 4.64 33.40
C ASP A 271 7.57 4.28 32.06
N ILE A 272 8.25 4.64 30.97
CA ILE A 272 7.85 4.29 29.60
C ILE A 272 8.03 2.78 29.37
N ALA A 273 9.16 2.21 29.79
CA ALA A 273 9.48 0.79 29.66
C ALA A 273 8.48 -0.10 30.43
N SER A 274 8.04 0.33 31.62
CA SER A 274 7.01 -0.36 32.40
C SER A 274 5.61 -0.25 31.79
N LYS A 275 5.34 0.78 30.97
CA LYS A 275 4.03 1.06 30.35
C LYS A 275 4.11 1.13 28.80
N PRO A 276 4.61 0.08 28.13
CA PRO A 276 5.04 0.14 26.72
C PRO A 276 3.88 0.26 25.72
N ARG A 277 2.63 0.09 26.17
CA ARG A 277 1.43 0.32 25.35
C ARG A 277 1.39 1.75 24.81
N ILE A 278 1.99 2.71 25.51
CA ILE A 278 2.08 4.09 25.05
C ILE A 278 2.72 4.19 23.66
N LEU A 279 3.80 3.46 23.40
CA LEU A 279 4.52 3.51 22.11
C LEU A 279 3.68 3.01 20.93
N SER A 280 2.71 2.13 21.20
CA SER A 280 1.76 1.65 20.19
C SER A 280 0.66 2.66 19.87
N ALA A 281 0.39 3.62 20.77
CA ALA A 281 -0.66 4.63 20.61
C ALA A 281 -0.35 5.64 19.50
N SER A 282 -1.33 6.47 19.17
CA SER A 282 -1.15 7.61 18.26
C SER A 282 -0.55 8.80 19.03
N PRO A 283 0.60 9.37 18.60
CA PRO A 283 1.20 10.52 19.27
C PRO A 283 0.23 11.70 19.41
N LYS A 284 -0.50 12.04 18.35
CA LYS A 284 -1.52 13.11 18.35
C LYS A 284 -2.61 12.89 19.41
N THR A 285 -3.04 11.64 19.60
CA THR A 285 -4.05 11.32 20.62
C THR A 285 -3.47 11.47 22.02
N VAL A 286 -2.23 11.04 22.22
CA VAL A 286 -1.56 11.14 23.53
C VAL A 286 -1.29 12.60 23.89
N GLU A 287 -0.74 13.38 22.96
CA GLU A 287 -0.54 14.82 23.08
C GLU A 287 -1.83 15.53 23.48
N LYS A 288 -2.92 15.35 22.71
CA LYS A 288 -4.23 15.92 23.04
C LYS A 288 -4.69 15.56 24.45
N ARG A 289 -4.58 14.29 24.83
CA ARG A 289 -5.03 13.81 26.14
C ARG A 289 -4.18 14.33 27.28
N LEU A 290 -2.88 14.51 27.04
CA LEU A 290 -1.94 15.08 27.99
C LEU A 290 -2.26 16.56 28.24
N THR A 291 -2.45 17.34 27.17
CA THR A 291 -2.88 18.75 27.27
C THR A 291 -4.15 18.89 28.07
N GLN A 292 -5.19 18.09 27.75
CA GLN A 292 -6.46 18.09 28.48
C GLN A 292 -6.29 17.85 29.98
N LEU A 293 -5.47 16.87 30.38
CA LEU A 293 -5.26 16.56 31.81
C LEU A 293 -4.42 17.64 32.51
N ARG A 294 -3.46 18.26 31.81
CA ARG A 294 -2.68 19.37 32.37
C ARG A 294 -3.49 20.65 32.52
N GLU A 295 -4.44 20.92 31.62
CA GLU A 295 -5.41 22.02 31.77
C GLU A 295 -6.30 21.85 33.01
N LEU A 296 -6.56 20.60 33.43
CA LEU A 296 -7.18 20.31 34.73
C LEU A 296 -6.20 20.44 35.92
N GLY A 297 -4.99 20.94 35.69
CA GLY A 297 -3.94 21.12 36.69
C GLY A 297 -3.30 19.83 37.19
N MET A 298 -3.40 18.72 36.44
CA MET A 298 -2.71 17.47 36.82
C MET A 298 -1.23 17.56 36.48
N LYS A 299 -0.38 17.45 37.50
CA LYS A 299 1.09 17.45 37.33
C LYS A 299 1.65 16.05 37.07
N GLN A 300 1.14 15.03 37.76
CA GLN A 300 1.54 13.64 37.58
C GLN A 300 0.45 12.87 36.84
N ILE A 301 0.77 12.33 35.66
CA ILE A 301 -0.19 11.66 34.78
C ILE A 301 0.30 10.25 34.49
N ASN A 302 -0.53 9.24 34.76
CA ASN A 302 -0.18 7.85 34.47
C ASN A 302 -0.34 7.56 32.96
N LEU A 303 0.73 7.09 32.31
CA LEU A 303 0.75 6.78 30.86
C LEU A 303 -0.33 5.79 30.41
N ASN A 304 -0.77 4.87 31.28
CA ASN A 304 -1.83 3.92 30.94
C ASN A 304 -3.17 4.62 30.69
N ILE A 305 -3.43 5.77 31.35
CA ILE A 305 -4.65 6.57 31.16
C ILE A 305 -4.69 7.13 29.74
N LEU A 306 -3.55 7.62 29.25
CA LEU A 306 -3.39 8.18 27.91
C LEU A 306 -3.62 7.14 26.81
N CYS A 307 -3.50 5.85 27.14
CA CYS A 307 -3.68 4.72 26.23
C CYS A 307 -5.09 4.10 26.25
N ARG A 308 -6.00 4.58 27.11
CA ARG A 308 -7.35 3.99 27.25
C ARG A 308 -8.20 4.13 25.99
N SER A 309 -9.27 3.33 25.90
CA SER A 309 -10.28 3.50 24.85
C SER A 309 -10.87 4.92 24.88
N LYS A 310 -11.48 5.38 23.77
CA LYS A 310 -12.11 6.71 23.73
C LYS A 310 -13.19 6.87 24.81
N LYS A 311 -13.96 5.81 25.06
CA LYS A 311 -15.04 5.78 26.07
C LYS A 311 -14.47 5.88 27.49
N ASP A 312 -13.46 5.08 27.79
CA ASP A 312 -12.91 5.00 29.16
C ASP A 312 -12.07 6.22 29.52
N TYR A 313 -11.34 6.78 28.55
CA TYR A 313 -10.66 8.06 28.75
C TYR A 313 -11.66 9.18 29.03
N LYS A 314 -12.77 9.26 28.27
CA LYS A 314 -13.79 10.29 28.47
C LYS A 314 -14.39 10.22 29.88
N LYS A 315 -14.79 9.02 30.32
CA LYS A 315 -15.29 8.79 31.69
C LYS A 315 -14.29 9.23 32.76
N TYR A 316 -13.02 8.88 32.58
CA TYR A 316 -11.96 9.28 33.50
C TYR A 316 -11.80 10.81 33.55
N PHE A 317 -11.74 11.45 32.38
CA PHE A 317 -11.61 12.91 32.27
C PHE A 317 -12.77 13.65 32.94
N GLU A 318 -14.01 13.22 32.70
CA GLU A 318 -15.22 13.82 33.31
C GLU A 318 -15.23 13.65 34.83
N SER A 319 -14.79 12.50 35.33
CA SER A 319 -14.63 12.26 36.77
C SER A 319 -13.61 13.22 37.39
N MET A 320 -12.44 13.39 36.78
CA MET A 320 -11.41 14.29 37.29
C MET A 320 -11.85 15.77 37.23
N ALA A 321 -12.50 16.17 36.14
CA ALA A 321 -13.04 17.53 36.00
C ALA A 321 -14.12 17.84 37.06
N SER A 322 -14.92 16.85 37.43
CA SER A 322 -15.97 17.01 38.46
C SER A 322 -15.38 17.15 39.86
N ILE A 323 -14.29 16.43 40.17
CA ILE A 323 -13.59 16.53 41.47
C ILE A 323 -12.94 17.91 41.62
N ARG A 324 -12.21 18.36 40.60
CA ARG A 324 -11.58 19.70 40.59
C ARG A 324 -12.57 20.85 40.77
N LYS A 325 -13.78 20.76 40.20
CA LYS A 325 -14.83 21.77 40.40
C LYS A 325 -15.32 21.84 41.85
N LYS A 326 -15.32 20.71 42.57
CA LYS A 326 -15.70 20.69 43.99
C LYS A 326 -14.63 21.34 44.87
N GLU A 327 -13.36 21.08 44.59
CA GLU A 327 -12.22 21.67 45.31
C GLU A 327 -12.10 23.19 45.15
N HIS A 328 -12.67 23.79 44.09
CA HIS A 328 -12.70 25.25 43.91
C HIS A 328 -13.92 25.94 44.52
N ASN A 329 -14.96 25.19 44.87
CA ASN A 329 -16.18 25.71 45.49
C ASN A 329 -16.22 25.50 47.02
N THR A 330 -15.14 24.93 47.59
CA THR A 330 -14.91 24.75 49.03
C THR A 330 -13.71 25.59 49.40
#